data_AF-A0A3G8X0G0-F1
#
_entry.id   AF-A0A3G8X0G0-F1
#
_cell.length_a   1.000
_cell.length_b   1.000
_cell.length_c   1.000
_cell.angle_alpha   90.00
_cell.angle_beta   90.00
_cell.angle_gamma   90.00
#
_symmetry.space_group_name_H-M   'P 1'
#
loop_
_entity.id
_entity.type
_entity.pdbx_description
1 polymer ?
#
loop_
_entity_poly.entity_id
_entity_poly.type
_entity_poly.pdbx_seq_one_letter_code
_entity_poly.pdbx_strand_id
1 'polypeptide(L)'
;MKNIKIFCLLFLVGALLACSNSLKSDGVDYFSKSDIKIPKFSDETINNHLNEYKNLYNLVLTSVTNNAKDNAPQLSISFSDWAITSLKIEDKLKGQEKKDYLALLDVLAKKWNEQRDKLY
;
A
#
# COMPACT_ATOMS: atom_id res chain seq x y z
N MET A 1 -55.03 -8.61 -20.89
CA MET A 1 -54.40 -7.30 -20.60
C MET A 1 -54.29 -7.14 -19.09
N LYS A 2 -53.08 -7.21 -18.53
CA LYS A 2 -52.81 -6.83 -17.14
C LYS A 2 -51.43 -6.16 -17.11
N ASN A 3 -51.46 -4.86 -16.84
CA ASN A 3 -50.31 -3.98 -16.71
C ASN A 3 -49.59 -4.29 -15.40
N ILE A 4 -48.28 -4.50 -15.43
CA ILE A 4 -47.39 -4.16 -14.30
C ILE A 4 -46.16 -3.48 -14.90
N LYS A 5 -46.19 -2.15 -14.89
CA LYS A 5 -45.02 -1.29 -15.01
C LYS A 5 -44.42 -1.17 -13.61
N ILE A 6 -43.34 -1.89 -13.30
CA ILE A 6 -42.33 -1.50 -12.30
C ILE A 6 -41.03 -2.18 -12.73
N PHE A 7 -40.18 -1.47 -13.46
CA PHE A 7 -38.74 -1.76 -13.55
C PHE A 7 -38.00 -0.44 -13.82
N CYS A 8 -38.29 0.57 -12.99
CA CYS A 8 -37.51 1.79 -12.90
C CYS A 8 -37.09 1.97 -11.44
N LEU A 9 -36.16 1.16 -10.92
CA LEU A 9 -35.47 1.50 -9.67
C LEU A 9 -34.18 0.68 -9.42
N LEU A 10 -33.39 0.37 -10.48
CA LEU A 10 -32.08 -0.30 -10.29
C LEU A 10 -30.92 0.37 -11.04
N PHE A 11 -31.07 1.62 -11.47
CA PHE A 11 -29.98 2.38 -12.10
C PHE A 11 -29.39 3.49 -11.22
N LEU A 12 -29.69 3.51 -9.92
CA LEU A 12 -29.20 4.51 -8.97
C LEU A 12 -28.17 3.95 -7.97
N VAL A 13 -27.33 3.02 -8.41
CA VAL A 13 -26.12 2.58 -7.67
C VAL A 13 -24.83 2.89 -8.46
N GLY A 14 -24.93 3.53 -9.63
CA GLY A 14 -23.78 3.83 -10.49
C GLY A 14 -23.04 5.14 -10.18
N ALA A 15 -23.46 5.91 -9.17
CA ALA A 15 -23.01 7.30 -8.98
C ALA A 15 -22.03 7.53 -7.82
N LEU A 16 -21.29 6.52 -7.36
CA LEU A 16 -20.27 6.69 -6.30
C LEU A 16 -18.88 6.09 -6.62
N LEU A 17 -18.63 5.59 -7.82
CA LEU A 17 -17.36 4.95 -8.19
C LEU A 17 -16.67 5.61 -9.39
N ALA A 18 -16.48 6.94 -9.38
CA ALA A 18 -15.59 7.58 -10.36
C ALA A 18 -15.17 9.00 -9.98
N CYS A 19 -14.71 9.21 -8.75
CA CYS A 19 -13.63 10.16 -8.49
C CYS A 19 -12.57 9.42 -7.69
N SER A 20 -12.02 8.34 -8.26
CA SER A 20 -10.79 7.77 -7.74
C SER A 20 -9.67 8.77 -8.03
N ASN A 21 -9.52 9.76 -7.16
CA ASN A 21 -8.22 10.42 -6.98
C ASN A 21 -7.30 9.33 -6.45
N SER A 22 -6.76 8.50 -7.34
CA SER A 22 -5.71 7.56 -6.97
C SER A 22 -4.62 8.39 -6.31
N LEU A 23 -4.16 7.94 -5.14
CA LEU A 23 -3.08 8.61 -4.44
C LEU A 23 -1.88 8.72 -5.37
N LYS A 24 -1.41 9.95 -5.61
CA LYS A 24 -0.23 10.22 -6.43
C LYS A 24 0.88 10.76 -5.55
N SER A 25 2.10 10.32 -5.84
CA SER A 25 3.30 10.98 -5.32
C SER A 25 3.42 12.37 -5.94
N ASP A 26 3.98 13.31 -5.18
CA ASP A 26 4.38 14.64 -5.65
C ASP A 26 5.61 14.63 -6.58
N GLY A 27 6.13 13.45 -6.92
CA GLY A 27 7.34 13.28 -7.74
C GLY A 27 8.64 13.37 -6.95
N VAL A 28 8.58 13.64 -5.63
CA VAL A 28 9.76 13.61 -4.76
C VAL A 28 10.05 12.16 -4.37
N ASP A 29 11.29 11.74 -4.61
CA ASP A 29 11.77 10.44 -4.15
C ASP A 29 12.22 10.53 -2.68
N TYR A 30 11.26 10.38 -1.77
CA TYR A 30 11.52 10.35 -0.33
C TYR A 30 12.23 9.07 0.11
N PHE A 31 12.03 7.96 -0.61
CA PHE A 31 12.65 6.68 -0.31
C PHE A 31 14.17 6.76 -0.47
N SER A 32 14.71 7.32 -1.55
CA SER A 32 16.16 7.47 -1.71
C SER A 32 16.82 8.41 -0.69
N LYS A 33 16.03 9.30 -0.08
CA LYS A 33 16.47 10.19 1.01
C LYS A 33 16.32 9.57 2.39
N SER A 34 15.75 8.36 2.48
CA SER A 34 15.63 7.62 3.72
C SER A 34 16.89 6.81 4.02
N ASP A 35 16.99 6.31 5.24
CA ASP A 35 18.00 5.35 5.69
C ASP A 35 17.61 3.89 5.38
N ILE A 36 16.52 3.66 4.65
CA ILE A 36 16.00 2.33 4.35
C ILE A 36 16.89 1.65 3.32
N LYS A 37 17.39 0.45 3.67
CA LYS A 37 18.17 -0.41 2.79
C LYS A 37 17.42 -1.71 2.55
N ILE A 38 17.13 -2.00 1.29
CA ILE A 38 16.52 -3.26 0.87
C ILE A 38 17.64 -4.16 0.33
N PRO A 39 18.07 -5.22 1.06
CA PRO A 39 19.03 -6.17 0.56
C PRO A 39 18.44 -6.97 -0.61
N LYS A 40 19.33 -7.51 -1.45
CA LYS A 40 18.95 -8.36 -2.57
C LYS A 40 18.79 -9.81 -2.09
N PHE A 41 17.63 -10.39 -2.34
CA PHE A 41 17.33 -11.81 -2.11
C PHE A 41 17.63 -12.64 -3.35
N SER A 42 17.69 -13.97 -3.18
CA SER A 42 17.96 -14.89 -4.29
C SER A 42 16.82 -14.92 -5.33
N ASP A 43 15.57 -14.81 -4.87
CA ASP A 43 14.36 -14.87 -5.68
C ASP A 43 13.95 -13.47 -6.18
N GLU A 44 13.78 -13.34 -7.50
CA GLU A 44 13.39 -12.09 -8.17
C GLU A 44 12.00 -11.60 -7.75
N THR A 45 11.06 -12.51 -7.50
CA THR A 45 9.70 -12.20 -7.01
C THR A 45 9.75 -11.42 -5.70
N ILE A 46 10.64 -11.85 -4.79
CA ILE A 46 10.84 -11.19 -3.49
C ILE A 46 11.40 -9.80 -3.71
N ASN A 47 12.43 -9.69 -4.55
CA ASN A 47 13.06 -8.40 -4.85
C ASN A 47 12.08 -7.41 -5.49
N ASN A 48 11.26 -7.88 -6.43
CA ASN A 48 10.25 -7.06 -7.09
C ASN A 48 9.20 -6.58 -6.10
N HIS A 49 8.67 -7.48 -5.26
CA HIS A 49 7.70 -7.12 -4.23
C HIS A 49 8.27 -6.14 -3.18
N LEU A 50 9.52 -6.36 -2.73
CA LEU A 50 10.18 -5.42 -1.82
C LEU A 50 10.40 -4.06 -2.47
N ASN A 51 10.67 -3.99 -3.78
CA ASN A 51 10.79 -2.72 -4.49
C ASN A 51 9.48 -1.93 -4.56
N GLU A 52 8.31 -2.58 -4.48
CA GLU A 52 7.01 -1.90 -4.43
C GLU A 52 6.86 -1.01 -3.17
N TYR A 53 7.55 -1.37 -2.08
CA TYR A 53 7.56 -0.57 -0.84
C TYR A 53 8.02 0.87 -1.09
N LYS A 54 8.91 1.11 -2.06
CA LYS A 54 9.39 2.46 -2.40
C LYS A 54 8.22 3.39 -2.73
N ASN A 55 7.26 2.89 -3.50
CA ASN A 55 6.08 3.67 -3.86
C ASN A 55 5.20 3.93 -2.63
N LEU A 56 4.94 2.92 -1.80
CA LEU A 56 4.17 3.08 -0.57
C LEU A 56 4.78 4.12 0.38
N TYR A 57 6.11 4.11 0.51
CA TYR A 57 6.84 5.06 1.33
C TYR A 57 6.77 6.48 0.76
N ASN A 58 6.92 6.64 -0.55
CA ASN A 58 6.79 7.95 -1.20
C ASN A 58 5.36 8.51 -1.09
N LEU A 59 4.34 7.66 -1.17
CA LEU A 59 2.93 8.06 -1.03
C LEU A 59 2.58 8.52 0.38
N VAL A 60 3.06 7.81 1.41
CA VAL A 60 2.80 8.22 2.80
C VAL A 60 3.54 9.52 3.12
N LEU A 61 4.79 9.68 2.69
CA LEU A 61 5.55 10.93 2.88
C LEU A 61 4.93 12.11 2.13
N THR A 62 4.49 11.90 0.88
CA THR A 62 3.76 12.94 0.13
C THR A 62 2.54 13.41 0.93
N SER A 63 1.77 12.47 1.49
CA SER A 63 0.57 12.80 2.28
C SER A 63 0.92 13.53 3.58
N VAL A 64 1.99 13.12 4.27
CA VAL A 64 2.48 13.78 5.49
C VAL A 64 2.95 15.20 5.19
N THR A 65 3.78 15.39 4.15
CA THR A 65 4.28 16.71 3.73
C THR A 65 3.14 17.66 3.36
N ASN A 66 2.10 17.15 2.72
CA ASN A 66 0.94 17.94 2.30
C ASN A 66 -0.17 18.04 3.37
N ASN A 67 0.03 17.44 4.56
CA ASN A 67 -0.99 17.35 5.62
C ASN A 67 -2.35 16.78 5.12
N ALA A 68 -2.30 15.84 4.18
CA ALA A 68 -3.47 15.22 3.56
C ALA A 68 -3.98 14.04 4.41
N LYS A 69 -4.60 14.35 5.55
CA LYS A 69 -5.09 13.35 6.52
C LYS A 69 -6.19 12.44 5.96
N ASP A 70 -6.96 12.92 4.99
CA ASP A 70 -8.00 12.18 4.29
C ASP A 70 -7.47 10.98 3.48
N ASN A 71 -6.17 10.96 3.17
CA ASN A 71 -5.51 9.85 2.49
C ASN A 71 -5.24 8.64 3.40
N ALA A 72 -5.30 8.80 4.73
CA ALA A 72 -4.86 7.79 5.68
C ALA A 72 -5.58 6.41 5.55
N PRO A 73 -6.90 6.34 5.27
CA PRO A 73 -7.58 5.06 5.04
C PRO A 73 -7.04 4.32 3.81
N GLN A 74 -6.90 5.00 2.67
CA GLN A 74 -6.43 4.37 1.43
C GLN A 74 -4.98 3.91 1.55
N LEU A 75 -4.12 4.74 2.18
CA LEU A 75 -2.74 4.37 2.48
C LEU A 75 -2.65 3.10 3.32
N SER A 76 -3.51 2.98 4.34
CA SER A 76 -3.55 1.80 5.21
C SER A 76 -4.00 0.55 4.48
N ILE A 77 -4.95 0.66 3.54
CA ILE A 77 -5.36 -0.45 2.66
C ILE A 77 -4.17 -0.88 1.80
N SER A 78 -3.53 0.05 1.08
CA SER A 78 -2.41 -0.28 0.19
C SER A 78 -1.22 -0.92 0.93
N PHE A 79 -0.90 -0.45 2.13
CA PHE A 79 0.13 -1.06 2.95
C PHE A 79 -0.27 -2.46 3.44
N SER A 80 -1.55 -2.66 3.80
CA SER A 80 -2.05 -3.96 4.23
C SER A 80 -2.01 -5.00 3.10
N ASP A 81 -2.38 -4.62 1.88
CA ASP A 81 -2.31 -5.49 0.70
C ASP A 81 -0.87 -5.94 0.41
N TRP A 82 0.08 -5.01 0.53
CA TRP A 82 1.50 -5.31 0.41
C TRP A 82 1.98 -6.24 1.53
N ALA A 83 1.61 -5.96 2.78
CA ALA A 83 1.99 -6.79 3.93
C ALA A 83 1.43 -8.22 3.84
N ILE A 84 0.18 -8.41 3.38
CA ILE A 84 -0.40 -9.74 3.15
C ILE A 84 0.42 -10.51 2.11
N THR A 85 0.85 -9.85 1.05
CA THR A 85 1.69 -10.46 0.01
C THR A 85 3.07 -10.82 0.56
N SER A 86 3.64 -9.96 1.40
CA SER A 86 4.89 -10.23 2.11
C SER A 86 4.80 -11.48 2.98
N LEU A 87 3.71 -11.66 3.73
CA LEU A 87 3.49 -12.87 4.54
C LEU A 87 3.37 -14.15 3.68
N LYS A 88 2.68 -14.07 2.54
CA LYS A 88 2.60 -15.21 1.59
C LYS A 88 3.95 -15.59 0.98
N ILE A 89 4.86 -14.63 0.84
CA ILE A 89 6.24 -14.88 0.40
C ILE A 89 7.01 -15.55 1.55
N GLU A 90 6.90 -15.01 2.75
CA GLU A 90 7.55 -15.50 3.97
C GLU A 90 7.24 -16.99 4.26
N ASP A 91 6.01 -17.43 4.00
CA ASP A 91 5.58 -18.82 4.15
C ASP A 91 6.39 -19.81 3.30
N LYS A 92 6.97 -19.33 2.19
CA LYS A 92 7.77 -20.14 1.26
C LYS A 92 9.26 -20.16 1.60
N LEU A 93 9.72 -19.22 2.43
CA LEU A 93 11.13 -19.11 2.81
C LEU A 93 11.48 -20.06 3.94
N LYS A 94 12.77 -20.38 4.05
CA LYS A 94 13.29 -21.30 5.08
C LYS A 94 14.62 -20.80 5.64
N GLY A 95 14.98 -21.31 6.82
CA GLY A 95 16.29 -21.10 7.42
C GLY A 95 16.62 -19.62 7.63
N GLN A 96 17.83 -19.23 7.24
CA GLN A 96 18.33 -17.86 7.45
C GLN A 96 17.63 -16.84 6.55
N GLU A 97 17.30 -17.19 5.31
CA GLU A 97 16.63 -16.28 4.37
C GLU A 97 15.27 -15.81 4.90
N LYS A 98 14.49 -16.71 5.53
CA LYS A 98 13.23 -16.35 6.21
C LYS A 98 13.45 -15.35 7.36
N LYS A 99 14.50 -15.55 8.16
CA LYS A 99 14.83 -14.65 9.28
C LYS A 99 15.24 -13.26 8.79
N ASP A 100 16.09 -13.21 7.77
CA ASP A 100 16.56 -11.96 7.17
C ASP A 100 15.40 -11.19 6.54
N TYR A 101 14.50 -11.91 5.86
CA TYR A 101 13.28 -11.35 5.28
C TYR A 101 12.36 -10.76 6.34
N LEU A 102 12.04 -11.51 7.41
CA LEU A 102 11.21 -11.02 8.52
C LEU A 102 11.83 -9.80 9.21
N ALA A 103 13.14 -9.81 9.46
CA ALA A 103 13.83 -8.68 10.07
C ALA A 103 13.74 -7.42 9.19
N LEU A 104 13.84 -7.58 7.87
CA LEU A 104 13.62 -6.48 6.93
C LEU A 104 12.17 -5.99 6.98
N LEU A 105 11.17 -6.89 6.96
CA LEU A 105 9.76 -6.49 7.01
C LEU A 105 9.43 -5.68 8.26
N ASP A 106 9.99 -6.03 9.42
CA ASP A 106 9.81 -5.28 10.67
C ASP A 106 10.35 -3.85 10.54
N VAL A 107 11.55 -3.68 9.98
CA VAL A 107 12.14 -2.36 9.70
C VAL A 107 11.26 -1.54 8.75
N LEU A 108 10.79 -2.15 7.66
CA LEU A 108 9.94 -1.50 6.67
C LEU A 108 8.59 -1.09 7.27
N ALA A 109 7.96 -1.96 8.05
CA ALA A 109 6.70 -1.69 8.73
C ALA A 109 6.84 -0.56 9.75
N LYS A 110 7.89 -0.59 10.56
CA LYS A 110 8.19 0.48 11.52
C LYS A 110 8.35 1.83 10.83
N LYS A 111 9.18 1.90 9.79
CA LYS A 111 9.43 3.15 9.04
C LYS A 111 8.17 3.69 8.39
N TRP A 112 7.31 2.83 7.87
CA TRP A 112 6.05 3.27 7.28
C TRP A 112 5.06 3.77 8.36
N ASN A 113 4.92 3.03 9.46
CA ASN A 113 4.06 3.39 10.59
C ASN A 113 4.44 4.75 11.20
N GLU A 114 5.73 5.01 11.41
CA GLU A 114 6.23 6.31 11.92
C GLU A 114 5.74 7.51 11.10
N GLN A 115 5.49 7.32 9.80
CA GLN A 115 5.01 8.37 8.91
C GLN A 115 3.49 8.41 8.89
N ARG A 116 2.84 7.25 8.77
CA ARG A 116 1.38 7.14 8.84
C ARG A 116 0.83 7.76 10.13
N ASP A 117 1.49 7.54 11.26
CA ASP A 117 1.01 8.03 12.56
C ASP A 117 0.94 9.55 12.65
N LYS A 118 1.65 10.28 11.77
CA LYS A 118 1.57 11.75 11.68
C LYS A 118 0.29 12.23 10.99
N LEU A 119 -0.45 11.34 10.34
CA LEU A 119 -1.71 11.65 9.66
C LEU A 119 -2.94 11.53 10.58
N TYR A 120 -2.77 11.01 11.80
CA TYR A 120 -3.82 10.91 12.82
C TYR A 120 -3.56 11.96 13.90
#